data_AF-A0A2D0I6Y0-F1
#
_entry.id   AF-A0A2D0I6Y0-F1
#
_cell.length_a   1.000
_cell.length_b   1.000
_cell.length_c   1.000
_cell.angle_alpha   90.00
_cell.angle_beta   90.00
_cell.angle_gamma   90.00
#
_symmetry.space_group_name_H-M   'P 1'
#
loop_
_entity.id
_entity.type
_entity.pdbx_description
1 polymer ?
#
loop_
_entity_poly.entity_id
_entity_poly.type
_entity_poly.pdbx_seq_one_letter_code
_entity_poly.pdbx_strand_id
1 'polypeptide(L)'
;MSLKLKGTKIGDYETTYVDKETSIPVVKHRIQVLIEKTVKNGSKSELVDLTIPADKVAKYIGMEGKQIEVDVSYFGQCTFFGI
;
A
#
# COMPACT_ATOMS: atom_id res chain seq x y z
N MET A 1 -7.26 -15.39 7.11
CA MET A 1 -6.39 -14.56 7.97
C MET A 1 -5.96 -13.37 7.15
N SER A 2 -6.31 -12.15 7.56
CA SER A 2 -5.90 -10.92 6.87
C SER A 2 -4.64 -10.38 7.56
N LEU A 3 -3.61 -10.04 6.80
CA LEU A 3 -2.41 -9.39 7.35
C LEU A 3 -2.75 -7.92 7.59
N LYS A 4 -2.36 -7.37 8.73
CA LYS A 4 -2.62 -5.98 9.09
C LYS A 4 -1.31 -5.21 9.09
N LEU A 5 -1.21 -4.20 8.24
CA LEU A 5 -0.08 -3.29 8.19
C LEU A 5 -0.41 -2.04 9.02
N LYS A 6 0.43 -1.77 10.03
CA LYS A 6 0.34 -0.54 10.82
C LYS A 6 1.42 0.44 10.34
N GLY A 7 1.03 1.68 10.06
CA GLY A 7 1.96 2.72 9.67
C GLY A 7 1.30 4.09 9.59
N THR A 8 2.08 5.12 9.39
CA THR A 8 1.59 6.50 9.27
C THR A 8 1.17 6.76 7.83
N LYS A 9 -0.06 7.21 7.62
CA LYS A 9 -0.51 7.63 6.28
C LYS A 9 0.23 8.90 5.90
N ILE A 10 0.96 8.86 4.79
CA ILE A 10 1.68 10.02 4.25
C ILE A 10 0.80 10.74 3.23
N GLY A 11 0.12 9.99 2.37
CA GLY A 11 -0.74 10.54 1.34
C GLY A 11 -1.50 9.46 0.58
N ASP A 12 -2.25 9.87 -0.42
CA ASP A 12 -2.92 8.99 -1.36
C ASP A 12 -2.96 9.62 -2.75
N TYR A 13 -3.00 8.79 -3.78
CA TYR A 13 -3.02 9.21 -5.16
C TYR A 13 -3.71 8.18 -6.05
N GLU A 14 -4.23 8.67 -7.16
CA GLU A 14 -4.91 7.85 -8.16
C GLU A 14 -3.98 7.56 -9.32
N THR A 15 -3.93 6.30 -9.76
CA THR A 15 -3.21 5.91 -10.96
C THR A 15 -4.22 5.34 -11.95
N THR A 16 -4.38 6.01 -13.07
CA THR A 16 -5.19 5.50 -14.18
C THR A 16 -4.26 4.86 -15.20
N TYR A 17 -4.52 3.61 -15.57
CA TYR A 17 -3.85 2.98 -16.68
C TYR A 17 -4.87 2.35 -17.61
N VAL A 18 -4.56 2.38 -18.90
CA VAL A 18 -5.37 1.71 -19.92
C VAL A 18 -4.86 0.29 -20.03
N ASP A 19 -5.73 -0.66 -19.72
CA ASP A 19 -5.43 -2.07 -19.92
C ASP A 19 -5.33 -2.35 -21.43
N LYS A 20 -4.19 -2.87 -21.89
CA LYS A 20 -3.91 -3.03 -23.33
C LYS A 20 -4.76 -4.13 -23.98
N GLU A 21 -5.27 -5.08 -23.21
CA GLU A 21 -6.06 -6.20 -23.73
C GLU A 21 -7.55 -5.85 -23.80
N THR A 22 -8.06 -5.15 -22.79
CA THR A 22 -9.49 -4.80 -22.72
C THR A 22 -9.81 -3.40 -23.21
N SER A 23 -8.80 -2.52 -23.38
CA SER A 23 -8.97 -1.08 -23.68
C SER A 23 -9.84 -0.32 -22.66
N ILE A 24 -10.06 -0.90 -21.48
CA ILE A 24 -10.85 -0.28 -20.41
C ILE A 24 -9.90 0.52 -19.51
N PRO A 25 -10.21 1.80 -19.20
CA PRO A 25 -9.46 2.57 -18.23
C PRO A 25 -9.70 2.00 -16.83
N VAL A 26 -8.65 1.50 -16.20
CA VAL A 26 -8.69 1.00 -14.82
C VAL A 26 -8.11 2.07 -13.90
N VAL A 27 -8.93 2.55 -12.98
CA VAL A 27 -8.51 3.49 -11.92
C VAL A 27 -8.10 2.68 -10.70
N LYS A 28 -6.85 2.86 -10.25
CA LYS A 28 -6.34 2.29 -9.00
C LYS A 28 -6.07 3.40 -8.01
N HIS A 29 -6.66 3.30 -6.82
CA HIS A 29 -6.30 4.15 -5.70
C HIS A 29 -5.12 3.54 -4.96
N ARG A 30 -4.12 4.36 -4.69
CA ARG A 30 -2.95 3.98 -3.91
C ARG A 30 -2.85 4.88 -2.69
N ILE A 31 -2.59 4.26 -1.55
CA ILE A 31 -2.28 4.97 -0.31
C ILE A 31 -0.81 4.76 0.01
N GLN A 32 -0.15 5.82 0.40
CA GLN A 32 1.24 5.81 0.78
C GLN A 32 1.34 5.75 2.31
N VAL A 33 1.95 4.69 2.82
CA VAL A 33 2.05 4.40 4.25
C VAL A 33 3.52 4.28 4.63
N LEU A 34 3.94 5.07 5.61
CA LEU A 34 5.25 4.94 6.23
C LEU A 34 5.16 3.88 7.33
N ILE A 35 5.89 2.80 7.15
CA ILE A 35 6.00 1.73 8.14
C ILE A 35 7.37 1.76 8.78
N GLU A 36 7.47 1.33 10.02
CA GLU A 36 8.75 1.09 10.66
C GLU A 36 9.00 -0.41 10.73
N LYS A 37 10.00 -0.89 9.99
CA LYS A 37 10.47 -2.28 10.06
C LYS A 37 11.65 -2.36 11.02
N THR A 38 11.52 -3.21 12.02
CA THR A 38 12.65 -3.61 12.86
C THR A 38 13.57 -4.52 12.04
N VAL A 39 14.80 -4.07 11.79
CA VAL A 39 15.86 -4.85 11.13
C VAL A 39 16.93 -5.22 12.15
N LYS A 40 17.77 -6.22 11.85
CA LYS A 40 18.80 -6.73 12.78
C LYS A 40 19.75 -5.65 13.34
N ASN A 41 19.94 -4.54 12.62
CA ASN A 41 20.82 -3.43 13.01
C ASN A 41 20.08 -2.13 13.38
N GLY A 42 18.76 -2.15 13.61
CA GLY A 42 18.01 -0.96 14.03
C GLY A 42 16.57 -0.90 13.49
N SER A 43 15.99 0.29 13.48
CA SER A 43 14.69 0.55 12.84
C SER A 43 14.92 1.15 11.46
N LYS A 44 14.25 0.63 10.44
CA LYS A 44 14.21 1.25 9.11
C LYS A 44 12.78 1.68 8.80
N SER A 45 12.60 2.97 8.56
CA SER A 45 11.34 3.49 8.03
C SER A 45 11.29 3.20 6.53
N GLU A 46 10.23 2.55 6.08
CA GLU A 46 10.01 2.20 4.68
C GLU A 46 8.69 2.83 4.23
N LEU A 47 8.75 3.52 3.10
CA LEU A 47 7.59 4.09 2.44
C LEU A 47 7.00 3.02 1.52
N VAL A 48 5.74 2.68 1.74
CA VAL A 48 5.05 1.61 1.03
C VAL A 48 3.80 2.16 0.36
N ASP A 49 3.71 1.94 -0.95
CA ASP A 49 2.51 2.23 -1.74
C ASP A 49 1.59 1.01 -1.75
N LEU A 50 0.43 1.12 -1.10
CA LEU A 50 -0.59 0.08 -1.08
C LEU A 50 -1.69 0.41 -2.07
N THR A 51 -2.00 -0.53 -2.96
CA THR A 51 -3.19 -0.43 -3.80
C THR A 51 -4.41 -0.86 -2.99
N ILE A 52 -5.42 0.00 -2.91
CA ILE A 52 -6.67 -0.28 -2.22
C ILE A 52 -7.87 -0.19 -3.18
N PRO A 53 -8.90 -1.03 -2.98
CA PRO A 53 -10.14 -0.93 -3.76
C PRO A 53 -10.90 0.34 -3.40
N ALA A 54 -11.59 0.92 -4.39
CA ALA A 54 -12.31 2.21 -4.27
C ALA A 54 -13.27 2.26 -3.06
N ASP A 55 -14.00 1.17 -2.79
CA ASP A 55 -14.92 1.06 -1.65
C ASP A 55 -14.26 1.24 -0.28
N LYS A 56 -12.95 0.98 -0.17
CA LYS A 56 -12.19 1.12 1.09
C LYS A 56 -11.43 2.44 1.19
N VAL A 57 -11.31 3.20 0.10
CA VAL A 57 -10.60 4.49 0.07
C VAL A 57 -11.23 5.48 1.03
N ALA A 58 -12.56 5.56 1.04
CA ALA A 58 -13.32 6.47 1.89
C ALA A 58 -12.96 6.35 3.39
N LYS A 59 -12.53 5.16 3.85
CA LYS A 59 -12.13 4.91 5.23
C LYS A 59 -10.84 5.64 5.64
N TYR A 60 -9.97 5.95 4.68
CA TYR A 60 -8.63 6.49 4.92
C TYR A 60 -8.50 7.98 4.51
N ILE A 61 -9.57 8.58 3.97
CA ILE A 61 -9.64 10.01 3.65
C ILE A 61 -9.56 10.82 4.95
N GLY A 62 -8.72 11.86 4.98
CA GLY A 62 -8.53 12.72 6.17
C GLY A 62 -7.73 12.09 7.32
N MET A 63 -7.15 10.90 7.12
CA MET A 63 -6.24 10.26 8.08
C MET A 63 -4.76 10.57 7.81
N GLU A 64 -4.47 11.62 7.02
CA GLU A 64 -3.10 12.04 6.71
C GLU A 64 -2.33 12.42 7.97
N GLY A 65 -1.10 11.95 8.09
CA GLY A 65 -0.25 12.12 9.27
C GLY A 65 -0.65 11.27 10.48
N LYS A 66 -1.74 10.49 10.40
CA LYS A 66 -2.16 9.59 11.49
C LYS A 66 -1.67 8.17 11.25
N GLN A 67 -1.47 7.46 12.36
CA GLN A 67 -1.20 6.03 12.32
C GLN A 67 -2.49 5.28 11.96
N ILE A 68 -2.44 4.55 10.84
CA ILE A 68 -3.55 3.76 10.30
C ILE A 68 -3.20 2.28 10.30
N GLU A 69 -4.23 1.44 10.39
CA GLU A 69 -4.14 -0.01 10.20
C GLU A 69 -4.84 -0.38 8.90
N VAL A 70 -4.11 -1.01 7.99
CA VAL A 70 -4.58 -1.40 6.66
C VAL A 70 -4.55 -2.93 6.54
N ASP A 71 -5.68 -3.53 6.21
CA ASP A 71 -5.75 -4.94 5.85
C ASP A 71 -5.12 -5.14 4.46
N VAL A 72 -4.05 -5.92 4.41
CA VAL A 72 -3.29 -6.27 3.21
C VAL A 72 -3.34 -7.78 3.00
N SER A 73 -3.41 -8.21 1.74
CA SER A 73 -3.39 -9.64 1.40
C SER A 73 -1.97 -10.22 1.43
N TYR A 74 -0.97 -9.38 1.17
CA TYR A 74 0.44 -9.77 1.14
C TYR A 74 1.30 -8.52 1.39
N PHE A 75 2.38 -8.67 2.16
CA PHE A 75 3.32 -7.60 2.44
C PHE A 75 4.76 -8.12 2.42
N GLY A 76 5.52 -7.75 1.39
CA GLY A 76 6.90 -8.18 1.18
C GLY A 76 7.29 -8.10 -0.29
N GLN A 77 8.58 -8.01 -0.59
CA GLN A 77 9.11 -8.23 -1.93
C GLN A 77 9.62 -9.67 -1.94
N CYS A 78 8.91 -10.59 -2.59
CA CYS A 78 9.43 -11.93 -2.85
C CYS A 78 10.48 -11.81 -3.96
N THR A 79 11.75 -11.78 -3.60
CA THR A 79 12.85 -11.91 -4.58
C THR A 79 13.05 -13.40 -4.85
N PHE A 80 12.64 -13.84 -6.04
CA PHE A 80 12.87 -15.21 -6.50
C PHE A 80 14.23 -15.30 -7.19
N PHE A 81 15.10 -16.18 -6.70
CA PHE A 81 16.33 -16.57 -7.39
C PHE A 81 16.11 -17.99 -7.95
N GLY A 82 16.06 -18.12 -9.27
CA GLY A 82 16.04 -19.41 -9.94
C GLY A 82 17.45 -19.96 -10.11
N ILE A 83 17.58 -21.29 -10.11
CA ILE A 83 18.74 -22.01 -10.67
C ILE A 83 18.45 -22.26 -12.14
#